data_AF-A0A176FES8-F1
#
_entry.id   AF-A0A176FES8-F1
#
_cell.length_a   1.000
_cell.length_b   1.000
_cell.length_c   1.000
_cell.angle_alpha   90.00
_cell.angle_beta   90.00
_cell.angle_gamma   90.00
#
_symmetry.space_group_name_H-M   'P 1'
#
loop_
_entity.id
_entity.type
_entity.pdbx_description
1 polymer ?
#
loop_
_entity_poly.entity_id
_entity_poly.type
_entity_poly.pdbx_seq_one_letter_code
_entity_poly.pdbx_strand_id
1 'polypeptide(L)'
;MAIRVQAEPFDFGAEAGAFAARQDGMGAVVTFTGIVRDLPDGGLRAMEIEHYPGMTEKAIESIAREAADRWHTGDLLVIHRYGPLAPGDMIMMVATAA
;
A
#
# COMPACT_ATOMS: atom_id res chain seq x y z
N MET A 1 6.39 -8.11 -8.27
CA MET A 1 5.33 -7.10 -8.08
C MET A 1 4.06 -7.76 -7.55
N ALA A 2 3.49 -7.26 -6.46
CA ALA A 2 2.22 -7.73 -5.90
C ALA A 2 1.30 -6.53 -5.61
N ILE A 3 0.03 -6.64 -5.99
CA ILE A 3 -0.97 -5.58 -5.83
C ILE A 3 -2.20 -6.19 -5.17
N ARG A 4 -2.64 -5.60 -4.06
CA ARG A 4 -3.80 -6.03 -3.30
C ARG A 4 -4.71 -4.85 -3.01
N VAL A 5 -5.97 -4.98 -3.43
CA VAL A 5 -7.06 -4.10 -3.03
C VAL A 5 -8.00 -4.95 -2.19
N GLN A 6 -8.09 -4.65 -0.90
CA GLN A 6 -8.76 -5.51 0.09
C GLN A 6 -9.52 -4.68 1.13
N ALA A 7 -10.45 -5.26 1.88
CA ALA A 7 -11.13 -4.54 2.97
C ALA A 7 -10.37 -4.69 4.30
N GLU A 8 -9.79 -5.88 4.48
CA GLU A 8 -9.21 -6.37 5.71
C GLU A 8 -7.95 -5.58 6.09
N PRO A 9 -7.72 -5.34 7.39
CA PRO A 9 -6.45 -4.83 7.89
C PRO A 9 -5.27 -5.72 7.45
N PHE A 10 -4.09 -5.10 7.36
CA PHE A 10 -2.83 -5.80 7.17
C PHE A 10 -1.89 -5.46 8.33
N ASP A 11 -0.97 -6.37 8.65
CA ASP A 11 0.09 -6.13 9.62
C ASP A 11 1.31 -5.51 8.90
N PHE A 12 1.59 -4.24 9.15
CA PHE A 12 2.70 -3.54 8.50
C PHE A 12 4.06 -4.21 8.73
N GLY A 13 4.33 -4.67 9.95
CA GLY A 13 5.62 -5.29 10.28
C GLY A 13 5.79 -6.63 9.58
N ALA A 14 4.74 -7.44 9.54
CA ALA A 14 4.74 -8.71 8.83
C ALA A 14 4.90 -8.51 7.31
N GLU A 15 4.16 -7.55 6.72
CA GLU A 15 4.24 -7.25 5.29
C GLU A 15 5.61 -6.69 4.88
N ALA A 16 6.16 -5.76 5.67
CA ALA A 16 7.50 -5.21 5.43
C ALA A 16 8.60 -6.27 5.59
N GLY A 17 8.51 -7.10 6.63
CA GLY A 17 9.47 -8.19 6.88
C GLY A 17 9.43 -9.25 5.78
N ALA A 18 8.24 -9.70 5.39
CA ALA A 18 8.05 -10.65 4.30
C ALA A 18 8.47 -10.07 2.93
N PHE A 19 8.29 -8.76 2.73
CA PHE A 19 8.81 -8.07 1.56
C PHE A 19 10.33 -8.04 1.53
N ALA A 20 10.98 -7.66 2.62
CA ALA A 20 12.44 -7.60 2.69
C ALA A 20 13.08 -8.99 2.56
N ALA A 21 12.51 -10.01 3.22
CA ALA A 21 13.08 -11.35 3.26
C ALA A 21 13.11 -12.08 1.90
N ARG A 22 12.27 -11.68 0.93
CA ARG A 22 12.22 -12.29 -0.41
C ARG A 22 13.06 -11.56 -1.46
N GLN A 23 13.71 -10.45 -1.10
CA GLN A 23 14.58 -9.74 -2.03
C GLN A 23 15.92 -10.47 -2.14
N ASP A 24 16.42 -10.57 -3.37
CA ASP A 24 17.76 -11.10 -3.66
C ASP A 24 18.53 -10.06 -4.48
N GLY A 25 19.76 -9.76 -4.08
CA GLY A 25 20.61 -8.75 -4.73
C GLY A 25 20.19 -7.28 -4.58
N MET A 26 19.21 -6.96 -3.73
CA MET A 26 18.76 -5.58 -3.47
C MET A 26 19.41 -5.02 -2.20
N GLY A 27 19.87 -3.77 -2.27
CA GLY A 27 20.59 -3.10 -1.17
C GLY A 27 19.69 -2.30 -0.23
N ALA A 28 18.46 -1.99 -0.65
CA ALA A 28 17.53 -1.19 0.11
C ALA A 28 16.07 -1.65 -0.08
N VAL A 29 15.30 -1.50 1.00
CA VAL A 29 13.84 -1.56 0.96
C VAL A 29 13.30 -0.24 1.52
N VAL A 30 12.38 0.38 0.77
CA VAL A 30 11.68 1.59 1.21
C VAL A 30 10.21 1.28 1.32
N THR A 31 9.62 1.61 2.47
CA THR A 31 8.19 1.43 2.72
C THR A 31 7.51 2.75 3.05
N PHE A 32 6.27 2.90 2.60
CA PHE A 32 5.39 3.99 2.98
C PHE A 32 4.03 3.43 3.39
N THR A 33 3.51 3.86 4.54
CA THR A 33 2.20 3.43 5.06
C THR A 33 1.34 4.66 5.31
N GLY A 34 0.16 4.67 4.70
CA GLY A 34 -0.85 5.69 4.95
C GLY A 34 -1.65 5.33 6.20
N ILE A 35 -1.93 6.32 7.03
CA ILE A 35 -2.76 6.22 8.23
C ILE A 35 -3.90 7.23 8.10
N VAL A 36 -5.14 6.79 8.37
CA VAL A 36 -6.30 7.70 8.38
C VAL A 36 -6.11 8.73 9.48
N ARG A 37 -6.12 10.01 9.10
CA ARG A 37 -6.04 11.12 10.04
C ARG A 37 -7.43 11.51 10.50
N ASP A 38 -7.55 11.92 11.75
CA ASP A 38 -8.74 12.62 12.22
C ASP A 38 -8.79 14.05 11.63
N LEU A 39 -9.94 14.71 11.76
CA LEU A 39 -10.08 16.13 11.46
C LEU A 39 -9.30 16.97 12.48
N PRO A 40 -8.86 18.19 12.13
CA PRO A 40 -8.13 19.06 13.06
C PRO A 40 -8.84 19.31 14.39
N ASP A 41 -10.17 19.46 14.35
CA ASP A 41 -11.02 19.65 15.54
C ASP A 41 -11.60 18.33 16.08
N GLY A 42 -11.17 17.19 15.53
CA GLY A 42 -11.65 15.85 15.85
C GLY A 42 -13.03 15.52 15.30
N GLY A 43 -13.52 14.33 15.66
CA GLY A 43 -14.89 13.91 15.42
C GLY A 43 -15.13 13.14 14.11
N LEU A 44 -14.08 12.79 13.37
CA LEU A 44 -14.20 11.84 12.27
C LEU A 44 -14.61 10.47 12.83
N ARG A 45 -15.80 10.00 12.47
CA ARG A 45 -16.30 8.69 12.92
C ARG A 45 -15.74 7.54 12.08
N ALA A 46 -15.78 7.71 10.77
CA ALA A 46 -15.21 6.80 9.79
C ALA A 46 -15.06 7.51 8.45
N MET A 47 -14.11 7.05 7.65
CA MET A 47 -14.00 7.33 6.23
C MET A 47 -14.40 6.08 5.47
N GLU A 48 -15.42 6.20 4.61
CA GLU A 48 -15.83 5.11 3.71
C GLU A 48 -15.07 5.24 2.39
N ILE A 49 -14.37 4.19 1.97
CA ILE A 49 -13.66 4.16 0.69
C ILE A 49 -14.26 3.11 -0.21
N GLU A 50 -14.71 3.53 -1.39
CA GLU A 50 -15.16 2.63 -2.44
C GLU A 50 -14.12 2.57 -3.56
N HIS A 51 -14.16 1.49 -4.33
CA HIS A 51 -13.32 1.31 -5.50
C HIS A 51 -14.12 0.58 -6.59
N TYR A 52 -13.63 0.63 -7.82
CA TYR A 52 -14.20 -0.16 -8.91
C TYR A 52 -13.38 -1.45 -9.06
N PRO A 53 -13.94 -2.63 -8.72
CA PRO A 53 -13.21 -3.88 -8.75
C PRO A 53 -12.59 -4.16 -10.12
N GLY A 54 -11.31 -4.48 -10.12
CA GLY A 54 -10.51 -4.75 -11.32
C GLY A 54 -10.01 -3.51 -12.05
N MET A 55 -10.64 -2.33 -11.93
CA MET A 55 -10.11 -1.09 -12.53
C MET A 55 -9.05 -0.46 -11.62
N THR A 56 -9.30 -0.43 -10.32
CA THR A 56 -8.37 0.14 -9.35
C THR A 56 -7.05 -0.62 -9.34
N GLU A 57 -7.08 -1.95 -9.35
CA GLU A 57 -5.90 -2.82 -9.43
C GLU A 57 -5.10 -2.56 -10.70
N LYS A 58 -5.76 -2.44 -11.86
CA LYS A 58 -5.12 -2.12 -13.14
C LYS A 58 -4.46 -0.75 -13.14
N ALA A 59 -5.09 0.25 -12.53
CA ALA A 59 -4.53 1.59 -12.43
C ALA A 59 -3.29 1.61 -11.53
N ILE A 60 -3.34 0.95 -10.36
CA ILE A 60 -2.19 0.78 -9.46
C ILE A 60 -1.08 0.03 -10.18
N GLU A 61 -1.41 -1.02 -10.94
CA GLU A 61 -0.44 -1.79 -11.70
C GLU A 61 0.26 -0.95 -12.76
N SER A 62 -0.48 -0.11 -13.48
CA SER A 62 0.10 0.81 -14.46
C SER A 62 1.11 1.76 -13.81
N ILE A 63 0.78 2.33 -12.66
CA ILE A 63 1.68 3.24 -11.92
C ILE A 63 2.92 2.50 -11.42
N ALA A 64 2.75 1.28 -10.88
CA ALA A 64 3.85 0.47 -10.38
C ALA A 64 4.82 0.06 -11.51
N ARG A 65 4.28 -0.32 -12.69
CA ARG A 65 5.08 -0.61 -13.88
C ARG A 65 5.82 0.62 -14.37
N GLU A 66 5.14 1.76 -14.48
CA GLU A 66 5.77 3.02 -14.86
C GLU A 66 6.91 3.41 -13.90
N ALA A 67 6.74 3.19 -12.59
CA ALA A 67 7.78 3.40 -11.61
C ALA A 67 8.99 2.46 -11.82
N ALA A 68 8.72 1.17 -12.03
CA ALA A 68 9.76 0.18 -12.31
C ALA A 68 10.54 0.53 -13.58
N ASP A 69 9.85 0.97 -14.64
CA ASP A 69 10.48 1.38 -15.91
C ASP A 69 11.33 2.64 -15.76
N ARG A 70 10.88 3.63 -14.98
CA ARG A 70 11.60 4.89 -14.76
C ARG A 70 12.85 4.72 -13.90
N TRP A 71 12.77 3.93 -12.84
CA TRP A 71 13.79 3.85 -11.80
C TRP A 71 14.55 2.53 -11.75
N HIS A 72 14.17 1.54 -12.57
CA HIS A 72 14.75 0.20 -12.60
C HIS A 72 14.72 -0.48 -11.22
N THR A 73 13.66 -0.26 -10.45
CA THR A 73 13.47 -0.91 -9.14
C THR A 73 13.29 -2.42 -9.31
N GLY A 74 13.68 -3.19 -8.29
CA GLY A 74 13.46 -4.63 -8.22
C GLY A 74 11.98 -4.98 -7.98
N ASP A 75 11.65 -5.49 -6.78
CA ASP A 75 10.27 -5.84 -6.44
C ASP A 75 9.47 -4.62 -5.96
N LEU A 76 8.14 -4.72 -6.07
CA LEU A 76 7.18 -3.75 -5.56
C LEU A 76 5.99 -4.46 -4.92
N LEU A 77 5.50 -3.92 -3.81
CA LEU A 77 4.25 -4.32 -3.17
C LEU A 77 3.37 -3.09 -2.98
N VAL A 78 2.10 -3.20 -3.36
CA VAL A 78 1.07 -2.22 -3.04
C VAL A 78 -0.11 -2.91 -2.39
N ILE A 79 -0.52 -2.41 -1.22
CA ILE A 79 -1.74 -2.79 -0.52
C ILE A 79 -2.57 -1.53 -0.35
N HIS A 80 -3.82 -1.54 -0.79
CA HIS A 80 -4.76 -0.45 -0.55
C HIS A 80 -6.06 -1.00 0.02
N ARG A 81 -6.54 -0.38 1.10
CA ARG A 81 -7.79 -0.77 1.74
C ARG A 81 -8.99 -0.02 1.19
N TYR A 82 -10.14 -0.69 1.17
CA TYR A 82 -11.46 -0.11 0.94
C TYR A 82 -12.41 -0.48 2.09
N GLY A 83 -13.62 0.08 2.08
CA GLY A 83 -14.60 -0.06 3.14
C GLY A 83 -14.46 1.00 4.24
N PRO A 84 -15.10 0.78 5.41
CA PRO A 84 -15.06 1.71 6.52
C PRO A 84 -13.70 1.69 7.22
N LEU A 85 -13.11 2.88 7.41
CA LEU A 85 -11.83 3.06 8.09
C LEU A 85 -11.96 4.12 9.20
N ALA A 86 -11.49 3.81 10.40
CA ALA A 86 -11.46 4.73 11.52
C ALA A 86 -10.18 5.59 11.52
N PRO A 87 -10.17 6.78 12.17
CA PRO A 87 -8.93 7.47 12.48
C PRO A 87 -7.91 6.54 13.16
N GLY A 88 -6.67 6.56 12.68
CA GLY A 88 -5.61 5.66 13.14
C GLY A 88 -5.49 4.35 12.36
N ASP A 89 -6.48 3.98 11.54
CA ASP A 89 -6.37 2.79 10.70
C ASP A 89 -5.29 2.97 9.64
N MET A 90 -4.47 1.93 9.46
CA MET A 90 -3.60 1.83 8.28
C MET A 90 -4.48 1.60 7.06
N ILE A 91 -4.45 2.54 6.11
CA ILE A 91 -5.27 2.51 4.90
C ILE A 91 -4.53 1.86 3.74
N MET A 92 -3.22 2.02 3.64
CA MET A 92 -2.44 1.52 2.52
C MET A 92 -0.99 1.29 2.94
N MET A 93 -0.30 0.40 2.23
CA MET A 93 1.16 0.28 2.27
C MET A 93 1.73 0.16 0.86
N VAL A 94 2.89 0.79 0.62
CA VAL A 94 3.75 0.56 -0.53
C VAL A 94 5.12 0.12 -0.04
N ALA A 95 5.73 -0.85 -0.72
CA ALA A 95 7.13 -1.21 -0.54
C ALA A 95 7.83 -1.35 -1.89
N THR A 96 9.07 -0.87 -1.99
CA THR A 96 9.94 -1.04 -3.16
C THR A 96 11.31 -1.53 -2.72
N ALA A 97 11.98 -2.29 -3.60
CA ALA A 97 13.36 -2.72 -3.42
C ALA A 97 14.25 -2.20 -4.55
N ALA A 98 15.50 -1.86 -4.22
CA ALA A 98 16.53 -1.44 -5.17
C ALA A 98 17.93 -1.79 -4.65
#